data_AF-A1SUP7-F1
#
_entry.id   AF-A1SUP7-F1
#
_cell.length_a   1.000
_cell.length_b   1.000
_cell.length_c   1.000
_cell.angle_alpha   90.00
_cell.angle_beta   90.00
_cell.angle_gamma   90.00
#
_symmetry.space_group_name_H-M   'P 1'
#
loop_
_entity.id
_entity.type
_entity.pdbx_description
1 polymer ?
#
loop_
_entity_poly.entity_id
_entity_poly.type
_entity_poly.pdbx_seq_one_letter_code
_entity_poly.pdbx_strand_id
1 'polypeptide(L)'
;MVFISSGLLPFLLHKYKMHRERAEKLFDTRKQEYQEYFKRMEDAARLTAQDYDEYLSVTLPNASRNLYESGSSPEAMVEYQKVMNDFTKGINQGFQKATTELTSLRIVCTPSLATLLDDFEKQYTNLMGMQPQMLKEIKESMTPEAFVTGDFNFETPTKVIMIDLGNKIKQTRDNIIALMRSELGYES
;
A
#
# COMPACT_ATOMS: atom_id res chain seq x y z
N MET A 1 48.39 21.44 39.74
CA MET A 1 47.61 21.28 38.50
C MET A 1 46.27 20.59 38.82
N VAL A 2 45.21 21.33 39.20
CA VAL A 2 43.85 20.75 39.41
C VAL A 2 42.75 21.81 39.20
N PHE A 3 42.75 22.57 38.10
CA PHE A 3 41.68 23.57 37.88
C PHE A 3 41.11 23.68 36.45
N ILE A 4 41.67 22.95 35.47
CA ILE A 4 41.08 22.90 34.12
C ILE A 4 40.02 21.77 34.03
N SER A 5 40.00 20.84 34.98
CA SER A 5 39.13 19.66 34.97
C SER A 5 37.74 19.86 35.58
N SER A 6 37.49 20.89 36.42
CA SER A 6 36.24 20.94 37.19
C SER A 6 35.06 21.58 36.45
N GLY A 7 35.30 22.37 35.38
CA GLY A 7 34.23 22.95 34.55
C GLY A 7 33.94 22.19 33.25
N LEU A 8 34.97 21.57 32.66
CA LEU A 8 34.84 20.79 31.43
C LEU A 8 34.10 19.46 31.65
N LEU A 9 34.35 18.77 32.76
CA LEU A 9 33.72 17.48 33.04
C LEU A 9 32.20 17.60 33.24
N PRO A 10 31.66 18.55 34.04
CA PRO A 10 30.21 18.74 34.17
C PRO A 10 29.55 19.17 32.86
N PHE A 11 30.22 19.99 32.04
CA PHE A 11 29.70 20.41 30.74
C PHE A 11 29.63 19.24 29.74
N LEU A 12 30.67 18.41 29.69
CA LEU A 12 30.68 17.19 28.86
C LEU A 12 29.61 16.19 29.32
N LEU A 13 29.45 15.98 30.63
CA LEU A 13 28.41 15.14 31.20
C LEU A 13 27.01 15.68 30.90
N HIS A 14 26.80 17.00 30.98
CA HIS A 14 25.52 17.62 30.64
C HIS A 14 25.21 17.50 29.14
N LYS A 15 26.19 17.73 28.27
CA LYS A 15 26.04 17.56 26.82
C LYS A 15 25.75 16.09 26.46
N TYR A 16 26.44 15.14 27.09
CA TYR A 16 26.18 13.70 26.91
C TYR A 16 24.79 13.31 27.41
N LYS A 17 24.38 13.81 28.59
CA LYS A 17 23.04 13.61 29.12
C LYS A 17 21.96 14.16 28.19
N MET A 18 22.10 15.40 27.71
CA MET A 18 21.19 15.98 26.71
C MET A 18 21.13 15.17 25.42
N HIS A 19 22.28 14.70 24.92
CA HIS A 19 22.33 13.87 23.73
C HIS A 19 21.59 12.54 23.94
N ARG A 20 21.79 11.89 25.10
CA ARG A 20 21.10 10.65 25.47
C ARG A 20 19.59 10.86 25.58
N GLU A 21 19.15 11.89 26.29
CA GLU A 21 17.72 12.21 26.45
C GLU A 21 17.04 12.53 25.11
N ARG A 22 17.73 13.22 24.19
CA ARG A 22 17.22 13.46 22.83
C ARG A 22 17.13 12.18 22.02
N ALA A 23 18.13 11.31 22.12
CA ALA A 23 18.14 10.02 21.42
C ALA A 23 17.03 9.09 21.95
N GLU A 24 16.81 9.07 23.26
CA GLU A 24 15.74 8.30 23.91
C GLU A 24 14.35 8.79 23.49
N LYS A 25 14.11 10.11 23.50
CA LYS A 25 12.85 10.68 23.00
C LYS A 25 12.61 10.39 21.51
N LEU A 26 13.67 10.47 20.69
CA LEU A 26 13.58 10.15 19.26
C LEU A 26 13.25 8.67 19.05
N PHE A 27 13.86 7.79 19.84
CA PHE A 27 13.56 6.35 19.82
C PHE A 27 12.10 6.07 20.20
N ASP A 28 11.61 6.67 21.28
CA ASP A 28 10.22 6.49 21.72
C ASP A 28 9.23 6.99 20.66
N THR A 29 9.53 8.13 20.04
CA THR A 29 8.70 8.70 18.97
C THR A 29 8.70 7.79 17.74
N ARG A 30 9.86 7.29 17.30
CA ARG A 30 9.96 6.31 16.21
C ARG A 30 9.17 5.04 16.50
N LYS A 31 9.30 4.51 17.71
CA LYS A 31 8.59 3.30 18.12
C LYS A 31 7.07 3.48 18.02
N GLN A 32 6.54 4.61 18.50
CA GLN A 32 5.11 4.91 18.40
C GLN A 32 4.67 5.01 16.94
N GLU A 33 5.35 5.83 16.14
CA GLU A 33 5.02 6.02 14.73
C GLU A 33 5.10 4.72 13.92
N TYR A 34 6.09 3.85 14.20
CA TYR A 34 6.25 2.58 13.50
C TYR A 34 5.10 1.61 13.86
N GLN A 35 4.71 1.55 15.13
CA GLN A 35 3.58 0.71 15.57
C GLN A 35 2.26 1.17 14.97
N GLU A 36 2.02 2.49 14.93
CA GLU A 36 0.83 3.05 14.30
C GLU A 36 0.79 2.78 12.80
N TYR A 37 1.93 2.94 12.12
CA TYR A 37 2.08 2.61 10.70
C TYR A 37 1.75 1.14 10.42
N PHE A 38 2.31 0.19 11.19
CA PHE A 38 2.07 -1.24 10.97
C PHE A 38 0.60 -1.62 11.09
N LYS A 39 -0.07 -1.17 12.16
CA LYS A 39 -1.47 -1.51 12.40
C LYS A 39 -2.38 -1.02 11.26
N ARG A 40 -2.13 0.21 10.78
CA ARG A 40 -2.92 0.82 9.72
C ARG A 40 -2.64 0.19 8.35
N MET A 41 -1.38 -0.15 8.08
CA MET A 41 -0.98 -0.87 6.87
C MET A 41 -1.58 -2.27 6.80
N GLU A 42 -1.62 -2.99 7.92
CA GLU A 42 -2.24 -4.31 8.02
C GLU A 42 -3.75 -4.25 7.78
N ASP A 43 -4.43 -3.25 8.35
CA ASP A 43 -5.85 -3.00 8.08
C ASP A 43 -6.12 -2.67 6.60
N ALA A 44 -5.28 -1.84 5.97
CA ALA A 44 -5.40 -1.50 4.55
C ALA A 44 -5.12 -2.71 3.64
N ALA A 45 -4.10 -3.51 3.97
CA ALA A 45 -3.75 -4.71 3.22
C ALA A 45 -4.82 -5.80 3.33
N ARG A 46 -5.41 -6.00 4.52
CA ARG A 46 -6.52 -6.96 4.72
C ARG A 46 -7.73 -6.60 3.87
N LEU A 47 -8.10 -5.32 3.85
CA LEU A 47 -9.23 -4.83 3.05
C LEU A 47 -8.98 -4.98 1.54
N THR A 48 -7.75 -4.72 1.08
CA THR A 48 -7.46 -4.73 -0.37
C THR A 48 -7.26 -6.14 -0.93
N ALA A 49 -6.61 -7.05 -0.18
CA ALA A 49 -6.26 -8.38 -0.68
C ALA A 49 -7.44 -9.36 -0.69
N GLN A 50 -8.31 -9.29 0.33
CA GLN A 50 -9.48 -10.17 0.40
C GLN A 50 -10.52 -9.80 -0.67
N ASP A 51 -10.67 -8.51 -0.97
CA ASP A 51 -11.62 -8.03 -1.97
C ASP A 51 -11.15 -8.27 -3.41
N TYR A 52 -9.84 -8.31 -3.69
CA TYR A 52 -9.35 -8.40 -5.09
C TYR A 52 -9.57 -9.76 -5.74
N ASP A 53 -9.28 -10.84 -5.01
CA ASP A 53 -9.39 -12.21 -5.54
C ASP A 53 -10.86 -12.63 -5.68
N GLU A 54 -11.68 -12.36 -4.66
CA GLU A 54 -13.13 -12.59 -4.71
C GLU A 54 -13.79 -11.76 -5.81
N TYR A 55 -13.35 -10.51 -5.99
CA TYR A 55 -13.89 -9.64 -7.03
C TYR A 55 -13.63 -10.17 -8.44
N LEU A 56 -12.41 -10.57 -8.75
CA LEU A 56 -12.07 -11.04 -10.10
C LEU A 56 -12.57 -12.45 -10.40
N SER A 57 -12.63 -13.32 -9.40
CA SER A 57 -13.04 -14.72 -9.58
C SER A 57 -14.55 -14.94 -9.50
N VAL A 58 -15.27 -14.09 -8.77
CA VAL A 58 -16.71 -14.28 -8.50
C VAL A 58 -17.52 -13.04 -8.88
N THR A 59 -17.21 -11.88 -8.33
CA THR A 59 -18.08 -10.69 -8.42
C THR A 59 -18.18 -10.13 -9.85
N LEU A 60 -17.04 -9.96 -10.51
CA LEU A 60 -16.98 -9.45 -11.88
C LEU A 60 -17.59 -10.43 -12.89
N PRO A 61 -17.26 -11.75 -12.89
CA PRO A 61 -17.91 -12.73 -13.75
C PRO A 61 -19.44 -12.78 -13.57
N ASN A 62 -19.92 -12.74 -12.32
CA ASN A 62 -21.36 -12.75 -12.04
C ASN A 62 -22.05 -11.47 -12.55
N ALA A 63 -21.43 -10.30 -12.37
CA ALA A 63 -21.96 -9.05 -12.89
C ALA A 63 -21.99 -9.05 -14.43
N SER A 64 -20.95 -9.57 -15.10
CA SER A 64 -20.93 -9.73 -16.55
C SER A 64 -22.01 -10.70 -17.05
N ARG A 65 -22.23 -11.80 -16.32
CA ARG A 65 -23.27 -12.77 -16.64
C ARG A 65 -24.67 -12.17 -16.49
N ASN A 66 -24.95 -11.45 -15.41
CA ASN A 66 -26.23 -10.77 -15.20
C ASN A 66 -26.50 -9.73 -16.30
N LEU A 67 -25.46 -9.00 -16.73
CA LEU A 67 -25.56 -8.05 -17.83
C LEU A 67 -25.96 -8.75 -19.15
N TYR A 68 -25.47 -9.96 -19.38
CA TYR A 68 -25.81 -10.75 -20.54
C TYR A 68 -27.24 -11.32 -20.47
N GLU A 69 -27.58 -12.01 -19.37
CA GLU A 69 -28.88 -12.67 -19.19
C GLU A 69 -30.07 -11.68 -19.20
N SER A 70 -29.83 -10.44 -18.79
CA SER A 70 -30.81 -9.34 -18.84
C SER A 70 -30.97 -8.69 -20.22
N GLY A 71 -30.21 -9.14 -21.23
CA GLY A 71 -30.21 -8.52 -22.56
C GLY A 71 -29.64 -7.10 -22.54
N SER A 72 -28.67 -6.82 -21.66
CA SER A 72 -28.11 -5.49 -21.45
C SER A 72 -29.16 -4.43 -21.09
N SER A 73 -30.08 -4.78 -20.18
CA SER A 73 -31.05 -3.81 -19.68
C SER A 73 -30.33 -2.59 -19.06
N PRO A 74 -30.95 -1.40 -19.10
CA PRO A 74 -30.37 -0.20 -18.47
C PRO A 74 -30.00 -0.43 -17.00
N GLU A 75 -30.81 -1.19 -16.26
CA GLU A 75 -30.58 -1.52 -14.86
C GLU A 75 -29.33 -2.41 -14.69
N ALA A 76 -29.18 -3.45 -15.50
CA ALA A 76 -28.03 -4.34 -15.41
C ALA A 76 -26.73 -3.65 -15.87
N MET A 77 -26.81 -2.71 -16.82
CA MET A 77 -25.68 -1.86 -17.20
C MET A 77 -25.23 -0.96 -16.05
N VAL A 78 -26.17 -0.34 -15.33
CA VAL A 78 -25.88 0.49 -14.16
C VAL A 78 -25.27 -0.34 -13.04
N GLU A 79 -25.80 -1.54 -12.79
CA GLU A 79 -25.28 -2.45 -11.78
C GLU A 79 -23.86 -2.93 -12.10
N TYR A 80 -23.59 -3.30 -13.36
CA TYR A 80 -22.24 -3.63 -13.81
C TYR A 80 -21.26 -2.48 -13.63
N GLN A 81 -21.65 -1.26 -14.02
CA GLN A 81 -20.82 -0.06 -13.81
C GLN A 81 -20.57 0.23 -12.33
N LYS A 82 -21.58 -0.01 -11.48
CA LYS A 82 -21.45 0.16 -10.04
C LYS A 82 -20.42 -0.83 -9.46
N VAL A 83 -20.51 -2.11 -9.82
CA VAL A 83 -19.56 -3.15 -9.40
C VAL A 83 -18.11 -2.76 -9.78
N MET A 84 -17.92 -2.28 -11.00
CA MET A 84 -16.62 -1.79 -11.49
C MET A 84 -16.10 -0.54 -10.75
N ASN A 85 -16.99 0.38 -10.41
CA ASN A 85 -16.63 1.58 -9.67
C ASN A 85 -16.34 1.31 -8.20
N ASP A 86 -17.08 0.40 -7.56
CA ASP A 86 -16.88 0.07 -6.14
C ASP A 86 -15.53 -0.61 -5.92
N PHE A 87 -15.09 -1.46 -6.86
CA PHE A 87 -13.77 -2.07 -6.86
C PHE A 87 -12.62 -1.05 -6.94
N THR A 88 -12.68 -0.16 -7.93
CA THR A 88 -11.66 0.89 -8.08
C THR A 88 -11.65 1.84 -6.88
N LYS A 89 -12.82 2.15 -6.31
CA LYS A 89 -12.94 2.99 -5.11
C LYS A 89 -12.31 2.34 -3.87
N GLY A 90 -12.53 1.06 -3.63
CA GLY A 90 -11.95 0.33 -2.49
C GLY A 90 -10.42 0.37 -2.50
N ILE A 91 -9.81 0.10 -3.65
CA ILE A 91 -8.35 0.14 -3.82
C ILE A 91 -7.81 1.57 -3.63
N ASN A 92 -8.49 2.57 -4.21
CA ASN A 92 -8.12 3.98 -4.05
C ASN A 92 -8.19 4.45 -2.58
N GLN A 93 -9.21 4.04 -1.83
CA GLN A 93 -9.42 4.44 -0.44
C GLN A 93 -8.43 3.77 0.52
N GLY A 94 -8.14 2.48 0.34
CA GLY A 94 -7.10 1.78 1.10
C GLY A 94 -5.74 2.44 0.90
N PHE A 95 -5.45 2.86 -0.34
CA PHE A 95 -4.20 3.52 -0.69
C PHE A 95 -4.09 4.96 -0.16
N GLN A 96 -5.10 5.82 -0.34
CA GLN A 96 -5.07 7.18 0.20
C GLN A 96 -4.83 7.18 1.71
N LYS A 97 -5.42 6.21 2.44
CA LYS A 97 -5.14 6.01 3.86
C LYS A 97 -3.68 5.64 4.09
N ALA A 98 -3.14 4.64 3.39
CA ALA A 98 -1.74 4.24 3.54
C ALA A 98 -0.75 5.39 3.24
N THR A 99 -0.98 6.16 2.17
CA THR A 99 -0.05 7.23 1.72
C THR A 99 -0.09 8.46 2.61
N THR A 100 -1.26 8.84 3.14
CA THR A 100 -1.35 9.99 4.06
C THR A 100 -0.49 9.77 5.32
N GLU A 101 -0.45 8.53 5.81
CA GLU A 101 0.31 8.13 7.00
C GLU A 101 1.82 8.04 6.75
N LEU A 102 2.27 7.79 5.51
CA LEU A 102 3.70 7.83 5.16
C LEU A 102 4.33 9.20 5.44
N THR A 103 3.52 10.26 5.49
CA THR A 103 3.99 11.63 5.74
C THR A 103 4.50 11.83 7.16
N SER A 104 3.84 11.28 8.19
CA SER A 104 4.31 11.39 9.58
C SER A 104 5.58 10.56 9.78
N LEU A 105 5.58 9.35 9.22
CA LEU A 105 6.69 8.43 9.25
C LEU A 105 7.97 9.04 8.63
N ARG A 106 7.83 9.77 7.52
CA ARG A 106 8.93 10.48 6.83
C ARG A 106 9.65 11.52 7.70
N ILE A 107 8.99 12.08 8.70
CA ILE A 107 9.58 13.11 9.59
C ILE A 107 10.59 12.47 10.55
N VAL A 108 10.33 11.25 11.00
CA VAL A 108 11.09 10.60 12.08
C VAL A 108 12.00 9.49 11.58
N CYS A 109 11.79 8.98 10.37
CA CYS A 109 12.52 7.86 9.80
C CYS A 109 13.98 8.17 9.46
N THR A 110 14.78 7.12 9.27
CA THR A 110 16.12 7.25 8.69
C THR A 110 16.06 7.54 7.18
N PRO A 111 17.15 8.05 6.56
CA PRO A 111 17.22 8.23 5.11
C PRO A 111 17.02 6.93 4.31
N SER A 112 17.51 5.80 4.84
CA SER A 112 17.31 4.47 4.24
C SER A 112 15.84 4.08 4.25
N LEU A 113 15.14 4.30 5.36
CA LEU A 113 13.72 4.03 5.46
C LEU A 113 12.91 4.96 4.56
N ALA A 114 13.25 6.26 4.51
CA ALA A 114 12.63 7.20 3.57
C ALA A 114 12.71 6.73 2.12
N THR A 115 13.87 6.23 1.68
CA THR A 115 14.07 5.72 0.31
C THR A 115 13.14 4.54 0.00
N LEU A 116 12.96 3.63 0.97
CA LEU A 116 12.03 2.50 0.80
C LEU A 116 10.57 2.95 0.75
N LEU A 117 10.19 3.97 1.53
CA LEU A 117 8.84 4.55 1.49
C LEU A 117 8.57 5.26 0.16
N ASP A 118 9.57 5.95 -0.40
CA ASP A 118 9.48 6.58 -1.72
C ASP A 118 9.30 5.54 -2.84
N ASP A 119 10.05 4.44 -2.78
CA ASP A 119 9.93 3.36 -3.77
C ASP A 119 8.57 2.65 -3.65
N PHE A 120 8.10 2.44 -2.43
CA PHE A 120 6.76 1.91 -2.16
C PHE A 120 5.66 2.81 -2.75
N GLU A 121 5.71 4.13 -2.51
CA GLU A 121 4.75 5.09 -3.07
C GLU A 121 4.78 5.11 -4.61
N LYS A 122 5.98 5.04 -5.20
CA LYS A 122 6.16 5.00 -6.65
C LYS A 122 5.60 3.72 -7.28
N GLN A 123 5.92 2.56 -6.73
CA GLN A 123 5.40 1.27 -7.22
C GLN A 123 3.87 1.24 -7.17
N TYR A 124 3.28 1.74 -6.09
CA TYR A 124 1.82 1.84 -5.99
C TYR A 124 1.21 2.85 -6.96
N THR A 125 1.81 4.03 -7.12
CA THR A 125 1.34 5.03 -8.09
C THR A 125 1.30 4.44 -9.50
N ASN A 126 2.31 3.63 -9.86
CA ASN A 126 2.31 2.90 -11.12
C ASN A 126 1.16 1.89 -11.18
N LEU A 127 0.92 1.10 -10.12
CA LEU A 127 -0.19 0.14 -10.07
C LEU A 127 -1.55 0.81 -10.27
N MET A 128 -1.77 1.97 -9.63
CA MET A 128 -2.98 2.78 -9.81
C MET A 128 -3.13 3.31 -11.23
N GLY A 129 -2.02 3.79 -11.83
CA GLY A 129 -1.99 4.25 -13.22
C GLY A 129 -2.29 3.16 -14.25
N MET A 130 -2.11 1.88 -13.89
CA MET A 130 -2.40 0.74 -14.76
C MET A 130 -3.87 0.28 -14.71
N GLN A 131 -4.62 0.65 -13.66
CA GLN A 131 -6.03 0.25 -13.53
C GLN A 131 -6.89 0.70 -14.73
N PRO A 132 -6.83 1.96 -15.21
CA PRO A 132 -7.64 2.38 -16.37
C PRO A 132 -7.33 1.57 -17.64
N GLN A 133 -6.07 1.19 -17.82
CA GLN A 133 -5.63 0.39 -18.97
C GLN A 133 -6.15 -1.05 -18.86
N MET A 134 -6.07 -1.68 -17.69
CA MET A 134 -6.67 -3.00 -17.43
C MET A 134 -8.18 -2.98 -17.68
N LEU A 135 -8.88 -1.94 -17.20
CA LEU A 135 -10.33 -1.80 -17.42
C LEU A 135 -10.68 -1.63 -18.90
N LYS A 136 -9.85 -0.91 -19.64
CA LYS A 136 -10.00 -0.77 -21.09
C LYS A 136 -9.82 -2.11 -21.79
N GLU A 137 -8.81 -2.89 -21.42
CA GLU A 137 -8.55 -4.23 -21.98
C GLU A 137 -9.71 -5.19 -21.70
N ILE A 138 -10.29 -5.16 -20.48
CA ILE A 138 -11.49 -5.94 -20.14
C ILE A 138 -12.67 -5.51 -21.02
N LYS A 139 -12.87 -4.21 -21.24
CA LYS A 139 -13.92 -3.71 -22.12
C LYS A 139 -13.70 -4.16 -23.57
N GLU A 140 -12.46 -4.19 -24.04
CA GLU A 140 -12.12 -4.60 -25.41
C GLU A 140 -12.23 -6.12 -25.60
N SER A 141 -12.03 -6.93 -24.54
CA SER A 141 -12.23 -8.38 -24.60
C SER A 141 -13.69 -8.82 -24.53
N MET A 142 -14.60 -7.91 -24.16
CA MET A 142 -16.05 -8.12 -24.19
C MET A 142 -16.59 -8.03 -25.62
N THR A 143 -16.32 -9.05 -26.45
CA THR A 143 -16.84 -9.15 -27.82
C THR A 143 -18.23 -9.79 -27.86
N PRO A 144 -19.04 -9.52 -28.91
CA PRO A 144 -20.33 -10.20 -29.11
C PRO A 144 -20.21 -11.73 -29.10
N GLU A 145 -19.14 -12.31 -29.64
CA GLU A 145 -18.90 -13.75 -29.55
C GLU A 145 -18.62 -14.24 -28.12
N ALA A 146 -17.86 -13.48 -27.31
CA ALA A 146 -17.62 -13.81 -25.90
C ALA A 146 -18.93 -13.78 -25.10
N PHE A 147 -19.83 -12.85 -25.42
CA PHE A 147 -21.17 -12.81 -24.84
C PHE A 147 -22.02 -14.03 -25.25
N VAL A 148 -21.99 -14.45 -26.51
CA VAL A 148 -22.78 -15.61 -26.99
C VAL A 148 -22.26 -16.94 -26.44
N THR A 149 -20.95 -17.07 -26.27
CA THR A 149 -20.31 -18.31 -25.78
C THR A 149 -20.24 -18.38 -24.25
N GLY A 150 -20.39 -17.24 -23.56
CA GLY A 150 -20.17 -17.13 -22.11
C GLY A 150 -18.70 -17.26 -21.70
N ASP A 151 -17.78 -17.26 -22.68
CA ASP A 151 -16.34 -17.44 -22.46
C ASP A 151 -15.67 -16.07 -22.32
N PHE A 152 -15.77 -15.52 -21.10
CA PHE A 152 -15.19 -14.22 -20.78
C PHE A 152 -13.71 -14.37 -20.41
N ASN A 153 -12.83 -13.87 -21.28
CA ASN A 153 -11.40 -13.79 -20.96
C ASN A 153 -11.08 -12.48 -20.22
N PHE A 154 -10.95 -12.58 -18.90
CA PHE A 154 -10.51 -11.50 -18.01
C PHE A 154 -8.98 -11.53 -17.76
N GLU A 155 -8.24 -12.43 -18.41
CA GLU A 155 -6.78 -12.43 -18.38
C GLU A 155 -6.25 -11.40 -19.36
N THR A 156 -5.97 -10.20 -18.84
CA THR A 156 -5.37 -9.13 -19.64
C THR A 156 -3.85 -9.05 -19.43
N PRO A 157 -3.08 -8.61 -20.44
CA PRO A 157 -1.64 -8.39 -20.26
C PRO A 157 -1.33 -7.44 -19.11
N THR A 158 -2.16 -6.40 -18.92
CA THR A 158 -2.00 -5.45 -17.81
C THR A 158 -2.24 -6.11 -16.45
N LYS A 159 -3.20 -7.03 -16.33
CA LYS A 159 -3.44 -7.80 -15.09
C LYS A 159 -2.19 -8.56 -14.64
N VAL A 160 -1.50 -9.24 -15.57
CA VAL A 160 -0.27 -9.99 -15.24
C VAL A 160 0.81 -9.06 -14.66
N ILE A 161 0.99 -7.88 -15.26
CA ILE A 161 1.97 -6.90 -14.79
C ILE A 161 1.54 -6.31 -13.43
N MET A 162 0.24 -6.06 -13.23
CA MET A 162 -0.29 -5.59 -11.95
C MET A 162 -0.09 -6.61 -10.83
N ILE A 163 -0.23 -7.91 -11.11
CA ILE A 163 0.07 -8.98 -10.15
C ILE A 163 1.55 -8.99 -9.76
N ASP A 164 2.45 -8.94 -10.75
CA ASP A 164 3.90 -8.87 -10.49
C ASP A 164 4.27 -7.62 -9.66
N LEU A 165 3.69 -6.47 -10.00
CA LEU A 165 3.88 -5.24 -9.26
C LEU A 165 3.30 -5.32 -7.83
N GLY A 166 2.16 -5.99 -7.65
CA GLY A 166 1.59 -6.31 -6.34
C GLY A 166 2.54 -7.15 -5.47
N ASN A 167 3.24 -8.11 -6.06
CA ASN A 167 4.26 -8.92 -5.37
C ASN A 167 5.48 -8.08 -4.98
N LYS A 168 5.97 -7.20 -5.87
CA LYS A 168 7.08 -6.26 -5.58
C LYS A 168 6.73 -5.29 -4.45
N ILE A 169 5.51 -4.79 -4.47
CA ILE A 169 4.94 -3.95 -3.41
C ILE A 169 4.99 -4.69 -2.07
N LYS A 170 4.57 -5.96 -2.04
CA LYS A 170 4.60 -6.80 -0.83
C LYS A 170 6.03 -6.98 -0.33
N GLN A 171 6.98 -7.25 -1.23
CA GLN A 171 8.40 -7.39 -0.88
C GLN A 171 8.98 -6.08 -0.33
N THR A 172 8.65 -4.94 -0.94
CA THR A 172 9.10 -3.61 -0.49
C THR A 172 8.56 -3.30 0.89
N ARG A 173 7.28 -3.60 1.14
CA ARG A 173 6.68 -3.53 2.49
C ARG A 173 7.46 -4.39 3.47
N ASP A 174 7.75 -5.65 3.15
CA ASP A 174 8.46 -6.55 4.05
C ASP A 174 9.88 -6.03 4.38
N ASN A 175 10.56 -5.39 3.43
CA ASN A 175 11.83 -4.70 3.65
C ASN A 175 11.70 -3.47 4.58
N ILE A 176 10.63 -2.68 4.41
CA ILE A 176 10.29 -1.57 5.32
C ILE A 176 10.12 -2.11 6.75
N ILE A 177 9.39 -3.22 6.91
CA ILE A 177 9.16 -3.87 8.21
C ILE A 177 10.49 -4.28 8.84
N ALA A 178 11.34 -4.96 8.06
CA ALA A 178 12.63 -5.45 8.53
C ALA A 178 13.55 -4.31 8.97
N LEU A 179 13.61 -3.22 8.20
CA LEU A 179 14.42 -2.06 8.54
C LEU A 179 13.92 -1.37 9.82
N MET A 180 12.61 -1.15 9.95
CA MET A 180 12.02 -0.60 11.19
C MET A 180 12.35 -1.45 12.42
N ARG A 181 12.28 -2.78 12.30
CA ARG A 181 12.64 -3.70 13.41
C ARG A 181 14.11 -3.55 13.80
N SER A 182 15.01 -3.49 12.81
CA SER A 182 16.43 -3.28 13.06
C SER A 182 16.72 -1.94 13.73
N GLU A 183 16.04 -0.86 13.32
CA GLU A 183 16.18 0.47 13.91
C GLU A 183 15.68 0.55 15.35
N LEU A 184 14.71 -0.28 15.70
CA LEU A 184 14.18 -0.42 17.06
C LEU A 184 14.99 -1.39 17.94
N GLY A 185 16.07 -1.98 17.41
CA GLY A 185 16.88 -2.97 18.14
C GLY A 185 16.18 -4.31 18.35
N TYR A 186 15.09 -4.57 17.62
CA TYR A 186 14.49 -5.89 17.50
C TYR A 186 15.27 -6.65 16.41
N GLU A 187 16.49 -7.07 16.71
CA GLU A 187 17.26 -7.92 15.79
C GLU A 187 16.46 -9.18 15.41
N SER A 188 16.59 -9.57 14.15
CA SER A 188 16.02 -10.79 13.55
C SER A 188 16.78 -12.03 14.01
#